data_AF-A0A292SAK5-F1
#
_entry.id   AF-A0A292SAK5-F1
#
_cell.length_a   1.000
_cell.length_b   1.000
_cell.length_c   1.000
_cell.angle_alpha   90.00
_cell.angle_beta   90.00
_cell.angle_gamma   90.00
#
_symmetry.space_group_name_H-M   'P 1'
#
loop_
_entity.id
_entity.type
_entity.pdbx_description
1 polymer ?
#
loop_
_entity_poly.entity_id
_entity_poly.type
_entity_poly.pdbx_seq_one_letter_code
_entity_poly.pdbx_strand_id
1 'polypeptide(L)'
;MTEFFAALGIALIIKQGRIFKEVRSFLISKFPIFQDFFSCLMCIGFWTGLFVGIITEKSLIDLILFSFSCSFFGLIFQTILTFLEKIFLKYFKDIS
;
A
#
# COMPACT_ATOMS: atom_id res chain seq x y z
N MET A 1 9.13 10.53 -12.15
CA MET A 1 7.71 10.77 -11.78
C MET A 1 6.83 9.57 -12.06
N THR A 2 6.93 8.93 -13.24
CA THR A 2 6.20 7.69 -13.57
C THR A 2 6.48 6.54 -12.61
N GLU A 3 7.74 6.35 -12.20
CA GLU A 3 8.15 5.33 -11.22
C GLU A 3 7.41 5.43 -9.88
N PHE A 4 7.12 6.66 -9.44
CA PHE A 4 6.42 6.93 -8.20
C PHE A 4 4.97 6.44 -8.27
N PHE A 5 4.26 6.78 -9.35
CA PHE A 5 2.91 6.31 -9.58
C PHE A 5 2.86 4.79 -9.78
N ALA A 6 3.88 4.21 -10.41
CA ALA A 6 4.00 2.76 -10.55
C ALA A 6 4.16 2.08 -9.17
N ALA A 7 5.05 2.57 -8.31
CA ALA A 7 5.25 2.04 -6.96
C ALA A 7 3.96 2.13 -6.11
N LEU A 8 3.29 3.28 -6.12
CA LEU A 8 2.01 3.45 -5.42
C LEU A 8 0.90 2.56 -6.00
N GLY A 9 0.82 2.44 -7.33
CA GLY A 9 -0.14 1.58 -7.99
C GLY A 9 0.07 0.10 -7.62
N ILE A 10 1.31 -0.37 -7.63
CA ILE A 10 1.68 -1.72 -7.20
C ILE A 10 1.31 -1.93 -5.72
N ALA A 11 1.60 -0.95 -4.85
CA ALA A 11 1.25 -1.03 -3.43
C ALA A 11 -0.26 -1.20 -3.22
N LEU A 12 -1.07 -0.43 -3.96
CA LEU A 12 -2.52 -0.52 -3.94
C LEU A 12 -3.03 -1.86 -4.48
N ILE A 13 -2.47 -2.36 -5.58
CA ILE A 13 -2.84 -3.66 -6.15
C ILE A 13 -2.54 -4.78 -5.17
N ILE A 14 -1.36 -4.77 -4.53
CA ILE A 14 -1.00 -5.77 -3.53
C ILE A 14 -1.97 -5.69 -2.33
N LYS A 15 -2.27 -4.49 -1.83
CA LYS A 15 -3.08 -4.29 -0.62
C LYS A 15 -4.60 -4.45 -0.85
N GLN A 16 -5.12 -4.10 -2.00
CA GLN A 16 -6.57 -4.00 -2.24
C GLN A 16 -7.03 -4.85 -3.42
N GLY A 17 -6.11 -5.28 -4.28
CA GLY A 17 -6.41 -6.16 -5.39
C GLY A 17 -7.03 -7.47 -4.91
N ARG A 18 -8.18 -7.81 -5.51
CA ARG A 18 -8.91 -9.05 -5.22
C ARG A 18 -8.10 -10.30 -5.59
N ILE A 19 -7.34 -10.23 -6.68
CA ILE A 19 -6.47 -11.32 -7.16
C ILE A 19 -5.40 -11.65 -6.11
N PHE A 20 -4.81 -10.63 -5.48
CA PHE A 20 -3.81 -10.80 -4.43
C PHE A 20 -4.41 -11.17 -3.07
N LYS A 21 -5.73 -11.30 -2.93
CA LYS A 21 -6.36 -11.67 -1.65
C LYS A 21 -5.92 -13.07 -1.22
N GLU A 22 -6.03 -14.05 -2.13
CA GLU A 22 -5.64 -15.45 -1.85
C GLU A 22 -4.14 -15.57 -1.55
N VAL A 23 -3.31 -14.87 -2.34
CA VAL A 23 -1.86 -14.84 -2.13
C VAL A 23 -1.52 -14.27 -0.75
N ARG A 24 -2.14 -13.15 -0.36
CA ARG A 24 -1.93 -12.57 0.97
C ARG A 24 -2.39 -13.50 2.08
N SER A 25 -3.57 -14.09 1.95
CA SER A 25 -4.10 -15.04 2.94
C SER A 25 -3.19 -16.26 3.09
N PHE A 26 -2.61 -16.77 2.00
CA PHE A 26 -1.62 -17.85 2.03
C PHE A 26 -0.29 -17.44 2.69
N LEU A 27 0.23 -16.25 2.39
CA LEU A 27 1.45 -15.76 3.06
C LEU A 27 1.21 -15.52 4.55
N ILE A 28 0.07 -14.95 4.93
CA ILE A 28 -0.29 -14.68 6.33
C ILE A 28 -0.44 -15.99 7.11
N SER A 29 -1.07 -17.01 6.54
CA SER A 29 -1.26 -18.30 7.22
C SER A 29 0.06 -19.03 7.45
N LYS A 30 1.04 -18.85 6.54
CA LYS A 30 2.36 -19.47 6.65
C LYS A 30 3.33 -18.66 7.52
N PHE A 31 3.19 -17.34 7.51
CA PHE A 31 4.10 -16.41 8.16
C PHE A 31 3.30 -15.25 8.80
N PRO A 32 2.97 -15.34 10.10
CA PRO A 32 2.10 -14.35 10.76
C PRO A 32 2.70 -12.94 10.77
N ILE A 33 4.02 -12.79 10.62
CA ILE A 33 4.68 -11.49 10.50
C ILE A 33 4.17 -10.66 9.31
N PHE A 34 3.65 -11.32 8.25
CA PHE A 34 3.06 -10.63 7.11
C PHE A 34 1.67 -10.08 7.38
N GLN A 35 1.02 -10.47 8.49
CA GLN A 35 -0.29 -9.93 8.86
C GLN A 35 -0.22 -8.42 9.05
N ASP A 36 0.75 -7.95 9.84
CA ASP A 36 0.97 -6.53 10.09
C ASP A 36 1.54 -5.82 8.86
N PHE A 37 2.39 -6.50 8.10
CA PHE A 37 2.91 -5.98 6.85
C PHE A 37 1.78 -5.67 5.85
N PHE A 38 0.87 -6.62 5.65
CA PHE A 38 -0.25 -6.45 4.74
C PHE A 38 -1.39 -5.64 5.34
N SER A 39 -1.39 -5.28 6.62
CA SER A 39 -2.42 -4.44 7.23
C SER A 39 -2.25 -2.96 6.87
N CYS A 40 -1.00 -2.52 6.69
CA CYS A 40 -0.62 -1.12 6.51
C CYS A 40 -0.17 -0.80 5.08
N LEU A 41 -0.89 0.10 4.38
CA LEU A 41 -0.52 0.56 3.04
C LEU A 41 0.77 1.40 3.07
N MET A 42 1.10 2.04 4.19
CA MET A 42 2.39 2.71 4.37
C MET A 42 3.54 1.70 4.28
N CYS A 43 3.43 0.56 4.97
CA CYS A 43 4.46 -0.49 4.94
C CYS A 43 4.60 -1.04 3.52
N ILE A 44 3.50 -1.44 2.89
CA ILE A 44 3.55 -1.92 1.50
C ILE A 44 4.11 -0.84 0.56
N GLY A 45 3.74 0.44 0.75
CA GLY A 45 4.26 1.59 0.01
C GLY A 45 5.77 1.78 0.15
N PHE A 46 6.31 1.60 1.36
CA PHE A 46 7.76 1.62 1.61
C PHE A 46 8.47 0.55 0.80
N TRP A 47 8.01 -0.71 0.93
CA TRP A 47 8.69 -1.84 0.33
C TRP A 47 8.55 -1.85 -1.19
N THR A 48 7.38 -1.49 -1.72
CA THR A 48 7.22 -1.33 -3.18
C THR A 48 8.06 -0.18 -3.72
N GLY A 49 8.16 0.95 -3.01
CA GLY A 49 9.08 2.03 -3.34
C GLY A 49 10.54 1.56 -3.36
N LEU A 50 10.94 0.78 -2.36
CA LEU A 50 12.28 0.21 -2.25
C LEU A 50 12.57 -0.74 -3.42
N PHE A 51 11.67 -1.68 -3.71
CA PHE A 51 11.82 -2.61 -4.82
C PHE A 51 11.92 -1.91 -6.18
N VAL A 52 11.03 -0.95 -6.44
CA VAL A 52 11.06 -0.18 -7.69
C VAL A 52 12.34 0.65 -7.78
N GLY A 53 12.75 1.30 -6.69
CA GLY A 53 13.99 2.09 -6.68
C GLY A 53 15.27 1.28 -6.86
N ILE A 54 15.29 0.02 -6.38
CA ILE A 54 16.39 -0.92 -6.65
C ILE A 54 16.41 -1.30 -8.13
N ILE A 55 15.26 -1.61 -8.72
CA ILE A 55 15.15 -2.00 -10.15
C ILE A 55 15.55 -0.84 -11.06
N THR A 56 15.28 0.41 -10.66
CA THR A 56 15.67 1.59 -11.44
C THR A 56 17.03 2.16 -11.04
N GLU A 57 17.84 1.38 -10.31
CA GLU A 57 19.23 1.69 -9.95
C GLU A 57 19.42 3.06 -9.28
N LYS A 58 18.47 3.47 -8.42
CA LYS A 58 18.59 4.72 -7.67
C LYS A 58 19.78 4.67 -6.70
N SER A 59 20.40 5.84 -6.51
CA SER A 59 21.41 6.01 -5.46
C SER A 59 20.81 5.69 -4.08
N LEU A 60 21.63 5.31 -3.10
CA LEU A 60 21.16 4.96 -1.76
C LEU A 60 20.30 6.07 -1.12
N ILE A 61 20.70 7.33 -1.29
CA ILE A 61 19.96 8.48 -0.74
C ILE A 61 18.63 8.64 -1.45
N ASP A 62 18.62 8.58 -2.78
CA ASP A 62 17.39 8.70 -3.58
C ASP A 62 16.44 7.53 -3.34
N LEU A 63 16.98 6.32 -3.14
CA LEU A 63 16.23 5.12 -2.83
C LEU A 63 15.49 5.26 -1.49
N ILE A 64 16.18 5.74 -0.46
CA ILE A 64 15.60 5.97 0.86
C ILE A 64 14.51 7.05 0.77
N LEU A 65 14.82 8.22 0.18
CA LEU A 65 13.86 9.32 0.03
C LEU A 65 12.64 8.92 -0.80
N PHE A 66 12.84 8.15 -1.86
CA PHE A 66 11.77 7.63 -2.70
C PHE A 66 10.86 6.66 -1.93
N SER A 67 11.44 5.73 -1.17
CA SER A 67 10.70 4.76 -0.35
C SER A 67 9.90 5.46 0.75
N PHE A 68 10.49 6.45 1.43
CA PHE A 68 9.79 7.27 2.42
C PHE A 68 8.66 8.11 1.80
N SER A 69 8.88 8.67 0.62
CA SER A 69 7.84 9.41 -0.12
C SER A 69 6.65 8.51 -0.45
N CYS A 70 6.89 7.31 -0.98
CA CYS A 70 5.84 6.33 -1.28
C CYS A 70 5.07 5.91 -0.01
N SER A 71 5.78 5.77 1.11
CA SER A 71 5.18 5.45 2.42
C SER A 71 4.24 6.56 2.89
N PHE A 72 4.70 7.81 2.83
CA PHE A 72 3.93 8.97 3.26
C PHE A 72 2.64 9.13 2.44
N PHE A 73 2.75 9.03 1.11
CA PHE A 73 1.59 9.05 0.25
C PHE A 73 0.67 7.84 0.46
N GLY A 74 1.23 6.65 0.72
CA GLY A 74 0.46 5.47 1.12
C GLY A 74 -0.40 5.72 2.36
N LEU A 75 0.13 6.41 3.38
CA LEU A 75 -0.65 6.81 4.56
C LEU A 75 -1.76 7.81 4.22
N ILE A 76 -1.47 8.81 3.39
CA ILE A 76 -2.50 9.78 2.95
C ILE A 76 -3.63 9.05 2.24
N PHE A 77 -3.30 8.19 1.28
CA PHE A 77 -4.29 7.39 0.55
C PHE A 77 -5.11 6.49 1.47
N GLN A 78 -4.46 5.81 2.42
CA GLN A 78 -5.17 4.95 3.36
C GLN A 78 -6.12 5.76 4.26
N THR A 79 -5.71 6.96 4.69
CA THR A 79 -6.56 7.86 5.48
C THR A 79 -7.78 8.32 4.69
N ILE A 80 -7.58 8.71 3.42
CA ILE A 80 -8.66 9.11 2.52
C ILE A 80 -9.65 7.95 2.29
N LEU A 81 -9.16 6.74 2.01
CA LEU A 81 -10.01 5.58 1.79
C LEU A 81 -10.83 5.22 3.03
N THR A 82 -10.19 5.24 4.21
CA THR A 82 -10.89 4.98 5.48
C THR A 82 -11.95 6.06 5.76
N PHE A 83 -11.67 7.31 5.39
CA PHE A 83 -12.62 8.41 5.51
C PHE A 83 -13.80 8.25 4.54
N LEU A 84 -13.55 7.89 3.28
CA LEU A 84 -14.58 7.62 2.28
C LEU A 84 -15.46 6.44 2.69
N GLU A 85 -14.87 5.36 3.20
CA GLU A 85 -15.62 4.21 3.70
C GLU A 85 -16.55 4.59 4.86
N LYS A 86 -16.07 5.41 5.80
CA LYS A 86 -16.89 5.95 6.89
C LYS A 86 -18.03 6.83 6.39
N ILE A 87 -17.79 7.71 5.42
CA ILE A 87 -18.84 8.53 4.80
C ILE A 87 -19.88 7.63 4.14
N PHE A 88 -19.44 6.68 3.32
CA PHE A 88 -20.32 5.79 2.59
C PHE A 88 -21.20 4.96 3.53
N LEU A 89 -20.61 4.38 4.59
CA LEU A 89 -21.34 3.66 5.62
C LEU A 89 -22.34 4.55 6.37
N LYS A 90 -21.99 5.80 6.66
CA LYS A 90 -22.92 6.74 7.30
C LYS A 90 -24.13 7.03 6.41
N TYR A 91 -23.90 7.37 5.14
CA TYR A 91 -24.97 7.69 4.20
C TYR A 91 -25.86 6.49 3.84
N PHE A 92 -25.30 5.28 3.71
CA PHE A 92 -26.09 4.09 3.39
C PHE A 92 -26.85 3.52 4.59
N LYS A 93 -26.33 3.70 5.82
CA LYS A 93 -27.01 3.24 7.03
C LYS A 93 -28.24 4.10 7.38
N ASP A 94 -28.28 5.35 6.92
CA ASP A 94 -29.48 6.20 7.04
C ASP A 94 -30.59 5.84 6.01
N ILE A 95 -30.33 4.90 5.08
CA ILE A 95 -31.28 4.47 4.03
C ILE A 95 -31.90 3.08 4.31
N SER A 96 -31.38 2.27 5.23
CA SER A 96 -31.91 0.92 5.57
C SER A 96 -32.65 0.89 6.91
#